data_AF-A0A4Q4SA00-F1
#
_entry.id   AF-A0A4Q4SA00-F1
#
_cell.length_a   1.000
_cell.length_b   1.000
_cell.length_c   1.000
_cell.angle_alpha   90.00
_cell.angle_beta   90.00
_cell.angle_gamma   90.00
#
_symmetry.space_group_name_H-M   'P 1'
#
loop_
_entity.id
_entity.type
_entity.pdbx_description
1 polymer ?
#
loop_
_entity_poly.entity_id
_entity_poly.type
_entity_poly.pdbx_seq_one_letter_code
_entity_poly.pdbx_strand_id
1 'polypeptide(L)'
;MCRKVPHMYKLVDPQNLEPAPSTPEEFIDMIRDHHKKNPGERFGSKKQGICTNSCNNIIKPQHRARISLRTAGHHAFRLCDEVKRRMELGFDDFSSEQWQAHNLFKSLVEDKSDKALLKRLGKTDGRQVSQDEMKLLIKTFSTIFFPTTPSDVQMELDFQWEDWRNTPGEIGLYCTNGTDMPWISMCAFNVDKEVLSYGHLNGLAMDRLSTILHEIVHAYLDRYACRCIGVFGSFEESVNQLSGHAWAWQRITSSVERAAPDLTGLPISLERFRIIQGCWDKFRYWPTQQEVKDWQL
;
A
#
# COMPACT_ATOMS: atom_id res chain seq x y z
N MET A 1 -20.70 -16.26 -11.26
CA MET A 1 -21.39 -14.97 -11.50
C MET A 1 -20.52 -13.84 -10.98
N CYS A 2 -19.88 -13.04 -11.85
CA CYS A 2 -19.15 -11.84 -11.42
C CYS A 2 -20.15 -10.74 -11.05
N ARG A 3 -20.19 -10.36 -9.76
CA ARG A 3 -20.89 -9.15 -9.32
C ARG A 3 -20.26 -7.95 -10.04
N LYS A 4 -21.07 -7.18 -10.76
CA LYS A 4 -20.67 -5.91 -11.36
C LYS A 4 -20.55 -4.89 -10.23
N VAL A 5 -19.36 -4.40 -9.96
CA VAL A 5 -19.16 -3.20 -9.14
C VAL A 5 -19.24 -2.01 -10.11
N PRO A 6 -20.25 -1.12 -10.00
CA PRO A 6 -20.29 0.10 -10.80
C PRO A 6 -19.17 1.02 -10.29
N HIS A 7 -18.30 1.49 -11.18
CA HIS A 7 -17.34 2.54 -10.87
C HIS A 7 -17.89 3.87 -11.38
N MET A 8 -18.10 4.82 -10.46
CA MET A 8 -18.69 6.13 -10.70
C MET A 8 -17.61 7.19 -10.51
N TYR A 9 -16.86 7.51 -11.56
CA TYR A 9 -15.76 8.46 -11.45
C TYR A 9 -15.93 9.54 -12.53
N LYS A 10 -16.09 10.80 -12.12
CA LYS A 10 -16.02 11.99 -13.00
C LYS A 10 -14.61 12.55 -13.01
N LEU A 11 -14.12 12.97 -14.19
CA LEU A 11 -12.87 13.71 -14.30
C LEU A 11 -12.95 15.03 -13.54
N VAL A 12 -11.99 15.26 -12.65
CA VAL A 12 -11.73 16.55 -12.02
C VAL A 12 -10.98 17.40 -13.04
N ASP A 13 -11.53 18.57 -13.36
CA ASP A 13 -10.79 19.56 -14.15
C ASP A 13 -9.73 20.21 -13.24
N PRO A 14 -8.43 20.05 -13.54
CA PRO A 14 -7.36 20.58 -12.70
C PRO A 14 -7.41 22.11 -12.54
N GLN A 15 -8.05 22.82 -13.47
CA GLN A 15 -8.19 24.28 -13.43
C GLN A 15 -9.31 24.75 -12.49
N ASN A 16 -10.15 23.83 -12.01
CA ASN A 16 -11.30 24.10 -11.14
C ASN A 16 -11.24 23.31 -9.83
N LEU A 17 -10.04 22.87 -9.42
CA LEU A 17 -9.83 22.21 -8.14
C LEU A 17 -10.06 23.19 -6.98
N GLU A 18 -11.05 22.89 -6.15
CA GLU A 18 -11.19 23.48 -4.81
C GLU A 18 -9.88 23.26 -4.02
N PRO A 19 -9.54 24.14 -3.05
CA PRO A 19 -8.36 23.93 -2.22
C PRO A 19 -8.38 22.56 -1.55
N ALA A 20 -7.19 22.04 -1.21
CA ALA A 20 -7.09 20.75 -0.53
C ALA A 20 -7.84 20.80 0.82
N PRO A 21 -8.59 19.74 1.17
CA PRO A 21 -9.30 19.70 2.44
C PRO A 21 -8.32 19.78 3.61
N SER A 22 -8.64 20.53 4.64
CA SER A 22 -7.81 20.66 5.86
C SER A 22 -8.07 19.54 6.86
N THR A 23 -9.26 18.92 6.82
CA THR A 23 -9.68 17.85 7.74
C THR A 23 -10.40 16.69 7.03
N PRO A 24 -10.42 15.48 7.60
CA PRO A 24 -11.20 14.36 7.05
C PRO A 24 -12.69 14.71 6.88
N GLU A 25 -13.28 15.45 7.81
CA GLU A 25 -14.68 15.90 7.77
C GLU A 25 -14.93 16.83 6.59
N GLU A 26 -14.05 17.81 6.39
CA GLU A 26 -14.12 18.71 5.24
C GLU A 26 -14.02 17.93 3.92
N PHE A 27 -13.09 16.98 3.83
CA PHE A 27 -12.99 16.12 2.66
C PHE A 27 -14.30 15.36 2.41
N ILE A 28 -14.87 14.72 3.43
CA ILE A 28 -16.15 14.00 3.33
C ILE A 28 -17.28 14.93 2.85
N ASP A 29 -17.34 16.16 3.34
CA ASP A 29 -18.35 17.13 2.96
C ASP A 29 -18.16 17.62 1.51
N MET A 30 -16.92 17.85 1.07
CA MET A 30 -16.59 18.15 -0.33
C MET A 30 -17.06 17.03 -1.27
N ILE A 31 -16.79 15.76 -0.91
CA ILE A 31 -17.30 14.61 -1.68
C ILE A 31 -18.83 14.65 -1.73
N ARG A 32 -19.48 14.83 -0.58
CA ARG A 32 -20.95 14.85 -0.49
C ARG A 32 -21.54 15.92 -1.40
N ASP A 33 -21.00 17.12 -1.38
CA ASP A 33 -21.49 18.25 -2.16
C ASP A 33 -21.19 18.11 -3.65
N HIS A 34 -20.04 17.55 -4.02
CA HIS A 34 -19.75 17.19 -5.41
C HIS A 34 -20.82 16.23 -5.96
N HIS A 35 -21.15 15.17 -5.23
CA HIS A 35 -22.17 14.18 -5.65
C HIS A 35 -23.59 14.76 -5.67
N LYS A 36 -23.93 15.70 -4.77
CA LYS A 36 -25.20 16.43 -4.81
C LYS A 36 -25.32 17.33 -6.03
N LYS A 37 -24.24 18.01 -6.43
CA LYS A 37 -24.19 18.92 -7.59
C LYS A 37 -24.20 18.17 -8.93
N ASN A 38 -23.77 16.90 -8.94
CA ASN A 38 -23.69 16.07 -10.15
C ASN A 38 -24.57 14.79 -10.05
N PRO A 39 -25.89 14.91 -9.79
CA PRO A 39 -26.75 13.75 -9.59
C PRO A 39 -27.00 13.03 -10.92
N GLY A 40 -26.64 11.75 -11.00
CA GLY A 40 -27.04 10.90 -12.13
C GLY A 40 -26.07 10.85 -13.32
N GLU A 41 -24.85 11.40 -13.22
CA GLU A 41 -23.76 11.02 -14.13
C GLU A 41 -23.35 9.57 -13.85
N ARG A 42 -24.12 8.63 -14.41
CA ARG A 42 -23.82 7.20 -14.42
C ARG A 42 -22.67 6.97 -15.39
N PHE A 43 -21.44 7.20 -14.94
CA PHE A 43 -20.26 6.77 -15.66
C PHE A 43 -20.36 5.26 -15.91
N GLY A 44 -20.22 4.89 -17.18
CA GLY A 44 -20.68 3.61 -17.69
C GLY A 44 -20.09 2.44 -16.91
N SER A 45 -20.92 1.45 -16.61
CA SER A 45 -20.45 0.13 -16.19
C SER A 45 -19.72 -0.51 -17.37
N LYS A 46 -18.48 -0.11 -17.66
CA LYS A 46 -17.63 -0.93 -18.52
C LYS A 46 -17.50 -2.27 -17.79
N LYS A 47 -17.91 -3.34 -18.46
CA LYS A 47 -17.66 -4.70 -17.95
C LYS A 47 -16.16 -4.77 -17.68
N GLN A 48 -15.77 -5.12 -16.45
CA GLN A 48 -14.37 -5.45 -16.16
C GLN A 48 -13.92 -6.46 -17.21
N GLY A 49 -12.96 -6.06 -18.04
CA GLY A 49 -12.39 -6.92 -19.06
C GLY A 49 -11.65 -8.07 -18.38
N ILE A 50 -11.74 -9.26 -18.97
CA ILE A 50 -10.82 -10.35 -18.62
C ILE A 50 -9.46 -9.94 -19.23
N CYS A 51 -8.33 -10.04 -18.51
CA CYS A 51 -7.01 -9.94 -19.19
C CYS A 51 -6.94 -11.14 -20.14
N THR A 52 -7.26 -10.92 -21.42
CA THR A 52 -7.15 -11.93 -22.49
C THR A 52 -5.72 -12.00 -23.03
N ASN A 53 -4.90 -10.99 -22.74
CA ASN A 53 -3.48 -11.07 -22.98
C ASN A 53 -2.90 -12.06 -21.97
N SER A 54 -2.06 -12.98 -22.43
CA SER A 54 -0.98 -13.48 -21.59
C SER A 54 -0.22 -12.23 -21.14
N CYS A 55 -0.58 -11.72 -19.96
CA CYS A 55 -0.09 -10.46 -19.40
C CYS A 55 1.44 -10.66 -19.13
N ASN A 56 2.25 -10.62 -20.20
CA ASN A 56 3.69 -10.94 -20.26
C ASN A 56 4.57 -9.96 -19.49
N ASN A 57 3.98 -8.94 -18.86
CA ASN A 57 4.67 -8.03 -17.96
C ASN A 57 4.66 -8.55 -16.51
N ILE A 58 3.94 -9.64 -16.25
CA ILE A 58 4.05 -10.41 -15.02
C ILE A 58 5.03 -11.54 -15.35
N ILE A 59 6.33 -11.22 -15.21
CA ILE A 59 7.50 -12.13 -15.34
C ILE A 59 8.05 -12.30 -16.77
N LYS A 60 9.24 -11.72 -17.02
CA LYS A 60 10.18 -12.06 -18.12
C LYS A 60 11.13 -13.20 -17.67
N PRO A 61 11.82 -13.92 -18.58
CA PRO A 61 11.55 -15.31 -18.98
C PRO A 61 12.30 -16.38 -18.17
N GLN A 62 13.13 -16.00 -17.20
CA GLN A 62 14.03 -16.94 -16.50
C GLN A 62 13.37 -17.70 -15.33
N HIS A 63 12.26 -17.22 -14.79
CA HIS A 63 11.46 -17.95 -13.81
C HIS A 63 10.08 -18.25 -14.39
N ARG A 64 9.98 -19.35 -15.15
CA ARG A 64 8.69 -19.91 -15.60
C ARG A 64 7.92 -20.54 -14.43
N ALA A 65 7.59 -19.76 -13.41
CA ALA A 65 6.40 -20.04 -12.61
C ALA A 65 5.25 -19.32 -13.33
N ARG A 66 4.47 -20.04 -14.14
CA ARG A 66 3.19 -19.54 -14.65
C ARG A 66 2.29 -19.35 -13.44
N ILE A 67 2.29 -18.15 -12.87
CA ILE A 67 1.35 -17.79 -11.82
C ILE A 67 -0.03 -17.79 -12.48
N SER A 68 -0.81 -18.84 -12.23
CA SER A 68 -2.23 -18.84 -12.52
C SER A 68 -2.93 -18.02 -11.45
N LEU A 69 -2.75 -16.70 -11.46
CA LEU A 69 -3.75 -15.84 -10.84
C LEU A 69 -4.99 -16.05 -11.69
N ARG A 70 -5.95 -16.81 -11.16
CA ARG A 70 -7.25 -17.08 -11.79
C ARG A 70 -7.64 -15.82 -12.57
N THR A 71 -7.82 -15.96 -13.88
CA THR A 71 -8.01 -14.98 -14.99
C THR A 71 -8.53 -13.53 -14.74
N ALA A 72 -8.89 -13.15 -13.51
CA ALA A 72 -9.23 -11.82 -13.02
C ALA A 72 -8.40 -11.33 -11.79
N GLY A 73 -7.42 -12.10 -11.28
CA GLY A 73 -6.74 -11.86 -9.99
C GLY A 73 -5.71 -10.73 -9.95
N HIS A 74 -5.33 -10.16 -11.10
CA HIS A 74 -4.37 -9.05 -11.19
C HIS A 74 -5.03 -7.66 -11.27
N HIS A 75 -6.36 -7.56 -11.20
CA HIS A 75 -7.01 -6.25 -11.22
C HIS A 75 -6.77 -5.54 -9.87
N ALA A 76 -6.41 -4.25 -9.87
CA ALA A 76 -6.09 -3.48 -8.66
C ALA A 76 -7.13 -3.67 -7.54
N PHE A 77 -8.41 -3.43 -7.84
CA PHE A 77 -9.49 -3.67 -6.87
C PHE A 77 -9.63 -5.12 -6.38
N ARG A 78 -9.29 -6.14 -7.18
CA ARG A 78 -9.31 -7.53 -6.72
C ARG A 78 -8.19 -7.79 -5.71
N LEU A 79 -7.03 -7.19 -5.91
CA LEU A 79 -5.95 -7.20 -4.92
C LEU A 79 -6.38 -6.47 -3.64
N CYS A 80 -7.05 -5.32 -3.76
CA CYS A 80 -7.63 -4.64 -2.60
C CYS A 80 -8.64 -5.52 -1.85
N ASP A 81 -9.57 -6.16 -2.57
CA ASP A 81 -10.57 -7.04 -1.97
C ASP A 81 -9.93 -8.23 -1.25
N GLU A 82 -8.85 -8.78 -1.82
CA GLU A 82 -8.14 -9.93 -1.23
C GLU A 82 -7.36 -9.52 0.04
N VAL A 83 -6.67 -8.37 0.02
CA VAL A 83 -6.05 -7.81 1.24
C VAL A 83 -7.11 -7.52 2.28
N LYS A 84 -8.21 -6.84 1.91
CA LYS A 84 -9.32 -6.54 2.82
C LYS A 84 -9.89 -7.80 3.46
N ARG A 85 -10.25 -8.80 2.64
CA ARG A 85 -10.75 -10.11 3.11
C ARG A 85 -9.78 -10.75 4.09
N ARG A 86 -8.47 -10.69 3.78
CA ARG A 86 -7.44 -11.26 4.65
C ARG A 86 -7.35 -10.56 6.00
N MET A 87 -7.43 -9.22 6.01
CA MET A 87 -7.43 -8.41 7.22
C MET A 87 -8.69 -8.66 8.06
N GLU A 88 -9.86 -8.84 7.41
CA GLU A 88 -11.13 -9.17 8.09
C GLU A 88 -11.14 -10.56 8.73
N LEU A 89 -10.42 -11.54 8.15
CA LEU A 89 -10.28 -12.88 8.74
C LEU A 89 -9.30 -12.91 9.92
N GLY A 90 -8.46 -11.88 10.08
CA GLY A 90 -7.53 -11.80 11.20
C GLY A 90 -6.66 -13.05 11.37
N PHE A 91 -6.51 -13.53 12.61
CA PHE A 91 -5.71 -14.70 12.96
C PHE A 91 -6.30 -16.04 12.53
N ASP A 92 -7.61 -16.11 12.24
CA ASP A 92 -8.32 -17.38 11.99
C ASP A 92 -7.86 -18.07 10.71
N ASP A 93 -7.31 -17.32 9.76
CA ASP A 93 -6.83 -17.81 8.45
C ASP A 93 -5.31 -17.62 8.28
N PHE A 94 -4.56 -17.58 9.39
CA PHE A 94 -3.10 -17.50 9.35
C PHE A 94 -2.49 -18.82 8.89
N SER A 95 -1.68 -18.76 7.82
CA SER A 95 -0.78 -19.86 7.47
C SER A 95 0.31 -20.04 8.53
N SER A 96 1.00 -21.17 8.52
CA SER A 96 2.15 -21.42 9.41
C SER A 96 3.24 -20.36 9.27
N GLU A 97 3.51 -19.89 8.05
CA GLU A 97 4.50 -18.83 7.78
C GLU A 97 4.05 -17.49 8.36
N GLN A 98 2.75 -17.20 8.31
CA GLN A 98 2.19 -15.97 8.87
C GLN A 98 2.22 -15.99 10.39
N TRP A 99 1.95 -17.14 11.01
CA TRP A 99 2.14 -17.30 12.45
C TRP A 99 3.60 -17.11 12.87
N GLN A 100 4.55 -17.64 12.08
CA GLN A 100 5.98 -17.43 12.35
C GLN A 100 6.37 -15.95 12.22
N ALA A 101 5.91 -15.26 11.17
CA ALA A 101 6.17 -13.84 10.97
C ALA A 101 5.55 -12.98 12.09
N HIS A 102 4.31 -13.26 12.48
CA HIS A 102 3.65 -12.57 13.59
C HIS A 102 4.39 -12.77 14.91
N ASN A 103 4.74 -14.01 15.26
CA ASN A 103 5.46 -14.30 16.51
C ASN A 103 6.86 -13.69 16.51
N LEU A 104 7.54 -13.67 15.36
CA LEU A 104 8.80 -12.96 15.20
C LEU A 104 8.63 -11.46 15.42
N PHE A 105 7.64 -10.83 14.78
CA PHE A 105 7.42 -9.40 14.96
C PHE A 105 7.06 -9.05 16.40
N LYS A 106 6.20 -9.87 17.02
CA LYS A 106 5.83 -9.73 18.43
C LYS A 106 7.06 -9.79 19.34
N SER A 107 7.99 -10.70 19.11
CA SER A 107 9.22 -10.75 19.91
C SER A 107 10.12 -9.52 19.71
N LEU A 108 10.16 -8.95 18.50
CA LEU A 108 10.85 -7.69 18.22
C LEU A 108 10.20 -6.50 18.95
N VAL A 109 8.87 -6.50 19.07
CA VAL A 109 8.11 -5.50 19.84
C VAL A 109 8.27 -5.69 21.35
N GLU A 110 8.46 -6.91 21.85
CA GLU A 110 8.62 -7.17 23.28
C GLU A 110 10.06 -6.96 23.78
N ASP A 111 11.05 -6.97 22.89
CA ASP A 111 12.46 -6.76 23.23
C ASP A 111 12.77 -5.30 23.61
N LYS A 112 12.97 -5.08 24.90
CA LYS A 112 13.30 -3.77 25.48
C LYS A 112 14.79 -3.51 25.64
N SER A 113 15.65 -4.44 25.20
CA SER A 113 17.10 -4.34 25.36
C SER A 113 17.67 -3.13 24.62
N ASP A 114 18.84 -2.65 25.03
CA ASP A 114 19.52 -1.54 24.34
C ASP A 114 19.96 -1.90 22.91
N LYS A 115 20.06 -3.20 22.61
CA LYS A 115 20.42 -3.73 21.29
C LYS A 115 19.21 -4.10 20.44
N ALA A 116 17.99 -3.99 21.00
CA ALA A 116 16.75 -4.33 20.31
C ALA A 116 16.64 -3.60 18.97
N LEU A 117 16.22 -4.33 17.94
CA LEU A 117 16.13 -3.83 16.57
C LEU A 117 15.25 -2.57 16.50
N LEU A 118 14.05 -2.61 17.06
CA LEU A 118 13.11 -1.48 17.01
C LEU A 118 13.58 -0.26 17.82
N LYS A 119 14.37 -0.47 18.87
CA LYS A 119 15.01 0.63 19.62
C LYS A 119 16.14 1.27 18.83
N ARG A 120 16.92 0.48 18.08
CA ARG A 120 17.92 1.00 17.12
C ARG A 120 17.28 1.69 15.93
N LEU A 121 16.14 1.19 15.46
CA LEU A 121 15.34 1.82 14.42
C LEU A 121 14.83 3.20 14.85
N GLY A 122 14.72 3.48 16.15
CA GLY A 122 14.37 4.78 16.68
C GLY A 122 15.52 5.79 16.82
N LYS A 123 16.75 5.46 16.41
CA LYS A 123 17.91 6.37 16.51
C LYS A 123 17.90 7.41 15.39
N THR A 124 18.53 8.56 15.59
CA THR A 124 18.60 9.62 14.56
C THR A 124 19.15 9.10 13.24
N ASP A 125 20.22 8.30 13.29
CA ASP A 125 20.72 7.56 12.13
C ASP A 125 20.04 6.18 12.04
N GLY A 126 19.25 5.96 11.00
CA GLY A 126 18.56 4.70 10.74
C GLY A 126 19.51 3.53 10.45
N ARG A 127 20.75 3.81 10.02
CA ARG A 127 21.77 2.80 9.72
C ARG A 127 22.30 2.07 10.95
N GLN A 128 21.85 2.46 12.14
CA GLN A 128 21.98 1.64 13.33
C GLN A 128 21.28 0.28 13.17
N VAL A 129 20.36 0.13 12.21
CA VAL A 129 19.78 -1.13 11.75
C VAL A 129 20.39 -1.50 10.40
N SER A 130 20.89 -2.72 10.26
CA SER A 130 21.55 -3.16 9.02
C SER A 130 20.55 -3.37 7.88
N GLN A 131 21.05 -3.47 6.64
CA GLN A 131 20.20 -3.77 5.49
C GLN A 131 19.50 -5.14 5.64
N ASP A 132 20.19 -6.15 6.15
CA ASP A 132 19.60 -7.48 6.37
C ASP A 132 18.50 -7.46 7.43
N GLU A 133 18.67 -6.66 8.49
CA GLU A 133 17.63 -6.46 9.51
C GLU A 133 16.41 -5.74 8.95
N MET A 134 16.61 -4.77 8.05
CA MET A 134 15.51 -4.11 7.35
C MET A 134 14.80 -5.07 6.38
N LYS A 135 15.54 -5.91 5.65
CA LYS A 135 14.95 -6.95 4.80
C LYS A 135 14.14 -7.97 5.61
N LEU A 136 14.58 -8.30 6.83
CA LEU A 136 13.81 -9.10 7.77
C LEU A 136 12.48 -8.43 8.13
N LEU A 137 12.49 -7.13 8.45
CA LEU A 137 11.25 -6.38 8.72
C LEU A 137 10.33 -6.35 7.50
N ILE A 138 10.87 -6.08 6.31
CA ILE A 138 10.10 -6.04 5.06
C ILE A 138 9.44 -7.39 4.80
N LYS A 139 10.20 -8.48 4.91
CA LYS A 139 9.68 -9.83 4.75
C LYS A 139 8.58 -10.11 5.77
N THR A 140 8.83 -9.78 7.04
CA THR A 140 7.88 -9.98 8.13
C THR A 140 6.55 -9.27 7.86
N PHE A 141 6.59 -7.97 7.52
CA PHE A 141 5.38 -7.21 7.17
C PHE A 141 4.71 -7.72 5.90
N SER A 142 5.48 -8.03 4.86
CA SER A 142 4.95 -8.58 3.62
C SER A 142 4.17 -9.86 3.88
N THR A 143 4.71 -10.77 4.70
CA THR A 143 4.06 -12.03 5.08
C THR A 143 2.81 -11.82 5.94
N ILE A 144 2.85 -10.90 6.93
CA ILE A 144 1.70 -10.64 7.81
C ILE A 144 0.52 -10.03 7.03
N PHE A 145 0.77 -8.99 6.23
CA PHE A 145 -0.29 -8.16 5.67
C PHE A 145 -0.73 -8.54 4.27
N PHE A 146 0.16 -9.12 3.46
CA PHE A 146 -0.10 -9.32 2.04
C PHE A 146 -0.18 -10.80 1.71
N PRO A 147 -1.30 -11.25 1.12
CA PRO A 147 -1.46 -12.64 0.73
C PRO A 147 -0.46 -12.95 -0.38
N THR A 148 0.45 -13.89 -0.13
CA THR A 148 1.20 -14.56 -1.17
C THR A 148 0.26 -15.57 -1.82
N THR A 149 0.07 -15.45 -3.13
CA THR A 149 -0.72 -16.45 -3.85
C THR A 149 -0.09 -17.84 -3.72
N PRO A 150 -0.85 -18.95 -3.85
CA PRO A 150 -0.40 -20.33 -3.57
C PRO A 150 0.77 -20.90 -4.40
N SER A 151 1.52 -20.05 -5.10
CA SER A 151 2.75 -20.39 -5.81
C SER A 151 3.85 -19.43 -5.37
N ASP A 152 4.44 -19.69 -4.20
CA ASP A 152 5.85 -19.56 -3.75
C ASP A 152 6.73 -18.39 -4.20
N VAL A 153 6.20 -17.33 -4.80
CA VAL A 153 6.96 -16.10 -5.07
C VAL A 153 6.62 -15.10 -3.97
N GLN A 154 7.31 -15.22 -2.84
CA GLN A 154 7.35 -14.15 -1.85
C GLN A 154 7.82 -12.88 -2.57
N MET A 155 7.26 -11.73 -2.18
CA MET A 155 7.71 -10.44 -2.69
C MET A 155 9.13 -10.18 -2.16
N GLU A 156 10.12 -10.59 -2.94
CA GLU A 156 11.53 -10.34 -2.65
C GLU A 156 11.82 -8.87 -2.93
N LEU A 157 11.99 -8.10 -1.87
CA LEU A 157 12.36 -6.69 -1.90
C LEU A 157 13.76 -6.55 -1.32
N ASP A 158 14.60 -5.81 -2.03
CA ASP A 158 15.87 -5.37 -1.46
C ASP A 158 15.71 -4.06 -0.68
N PHE A 159 16.74 -3.67 0.07
CA PHE A 159 16.68 -2.48 0.91
C PHE A 159 18.01 -1.70 0.94
N GLN A 160 17.91 -0.38 0.93
CA GLN A 160 19.06 0.49 1.21
C GLN A 160 18.68 1.74 2.03
N TRP A 161 19.65 2.16 2.84
CA TRP A 161 19.63 3.45 3.52
C TRP A 161 20.23 4.53 2.63
N GLU A 162 19.68 5.73 2.70
CA GLU A 162 20.10 6.87 1.90
C GLU A 162 20.42 8.06 2.81
N ASP A 163 21.52 8.76 2.56
CA ASP A 163 21.97 9.85 3.45
C ASP A 163 20.99 11.01 3.51
N TRP A 164 20.41 11.40 2.38
CA TRP A 164 19.46 12.50 2.34
C TRP A 164 18.49 12.34 1.19
N ARG A 165 17.20 12.42 1.51
CA ARG A 165 16.12 12.44 0.54
C ARG A 165 15.10 13.48 0.91
N ASN A 166 14.46 14.03 -0.13
CA ASN A 166 13.28 14.88 0.02
C ASN A 166 12.04 14.07 0.41
N THR A 167 12.14 12.74 0.44
CA THR A 167 11.07 11.82 0.84
C THR A 167 11.56 10.86 1.95
N PRO A 168 10.68 10.43 2.87
CA PRO A 168 11.04 9.47 3.92
C PRO A 168 11.44 8.09 3.38
N GLY A 169 10.81 7.67 2.28
CA GLY A 169 11.07 6.42 1.58
C GLY A 169 10.70 6.53 0.09
N GLU A 170 11.08 5.50 -0.68
CA GLU A 170 10.70 5.32 -2.08
C GLU A 170 10.85 3.83 -2.47
N ILE A 171 10.01 3.39 -3.41
CA ILE A 171 10.24 2.16 -4.16
C ILE A 171 10.95 2.44 -5.49
N GLY A 172 11.92 1.59 -5.83
CA GLY A 172 12.61 1.65 -7.11
C GLY A 172 12.79 0.28 -7.75
N LEU A 173 13.34 0.28 -8.96
CA LEU A 173 13.82 -0.91 -9.64
C LEU A 173 15.29 -0.69 -10.00
N TYR A 174 16.14 -1.67 -9.74
CA TYR A 174 17.47 -1.72 -10.34
C TYR A 174 17.61 -3.00 -11.16
N CYS A 175 18.36 -2.90 -12.27
CA CYS A 175 18.60 -4.03 -13.14
C CYS A 175 19.91 -4.73 -12.76
N THR A 176 19.82 -5.93 -12.20
CA THR A 176 20.99 -6.80 -11.93
C THR A 176 20.91 -8.03 -12.81
N ASN A 177 21.95 -8.30 -13.60
CA ASN A 177 22.03 -9.48 -14.47
C ASN A 177 20.81 -9.67 -15.39
N GLY A 178 20.25 -8.56 -15.89
CA GLY A 178 19.06 -8.59 -16.75
C GLY A 178 17.75 -8.90 -16.02
N THR A 179 17.74 -8.86 -14.68
CA THR A 179 16.56 -9.00 -13.84
C THR A 179 16.33 -7.70 -13.08
N ASP A 180 15.13 -7.13 -13.24
CA ASP A 180 14.69 -5.97 -12.47
C ASP A 180 14.32 -6.43 -11.06
N MET A 181 15.08 -5.98 -10.07
CA MET A 181 14.83 -6.25 -8.66
C MET A 181 14.18 -5.02 -8.02
N PRO A 182 12.97 -5.16 -7.44
CA PRO A 182 12.36 -4.10 -6.67
C PRO A 182 13.11 -3.88 -5.35
N TRP A 183 13.24 -2.64 -4.95
CA TRP A 183 13.94 -2.26 -3.73
C TRP A 183 13.25 -1.09 -3.04
N ILE A 184 13.39 -1.02 -1.73
CA ILE A 184 12.92 0.09 -0.89
C ILE A 184 14.14 0.91 -0.44
N SER A 185 14.11 2.22 -0.67
CA SER A 185 14.99 3.17 0.02
C SER A 185 14.28 3.76 1.21
N MET A 186 15.05 4.08 2.24
CA MET A 186 14.61 5.01 3.28
C MET A 186 15.67 6.04 3.60
N CYS A 187 15.24 7.25 3.96
CA CYS A 187 16.13 8.26 4.47
C CYS A 187 16.72 7.80 5.82
N ALA A 188 18.05 7.71 5.89
CA ALA A 188 18.78 7.33 7.10
C ALA A 188 18.56 8.38 8.19
N PHE A 189 18.54 9.66 7.81
CA PHE A 189 18.36 10.77 8.73
C PHE A 189 16.97 11.38 8.52
N ASN A 190 16.04 11.04 9.41
CA ASN A 190 14.77 11.75 9.49
C ASN A 190 14.83 12.74 10.66
N VAL A 191 14.38 13.96 10.42
CA VAL A 191 14.12 14.93 11.48
C VAL A 191 12.75 14.63 12.09
N ASP A 192 12.63 14.76 13.41
CA ASP A 192 11.42 14.47 14.16
C ASP A 192 10.20 15.12 13.50
N LYS A 193 9.37 14.29 12.87
CA LYS A 193 7.95 14.58 12.79
C LYS A 193 7.38 14.27 14.17
N GLU A 194 6.39 15.03 14.62
CA GLU A 194 5.67 14.77 15.88
C GLU A 194 4.86 13.45 15.80
N VAL A 195 5.55 12.32 15.66
CA VAL A 195 4.96 10.99 15.64
C VAL A 195 4.89 10.52 17.08
N LEU A 196 3.69 10.10 17.47
CA LEU A 196 3.44 9.63 18.82
C LEU A 196 4.28 8.39 19.11
N SER A 197 4.99 8.41 20.25
CA SER A 197 5.62 7.21 20.81
C SER A 197 4.56 6.19 21.20
N TYR A 198 4.86 4.90 21.07
CA TYR A 198 3.97 3.82 21.49
C TYR A 198 4.70 2.83 22.40
N GLY A 199 4.20 2.69 23.63
CA GLY A 199 4.85 1.86 24.65
C GLY A 199 6.28 2.34 24.93
N HIS A 200 7.27 1.52 24.55
CA HIS A 200 8.70 1.82 24.71
C HIS A 200 9.38 2.24 23.39
N LEU A 201 8.63 2.32 22.28
CA LEU A 201 9.12 2.76 20.98
C LEU A 201 8.90 4.27 20.84
N ASN A 202 9.93 4.98 20.38
CA ASN A 202 9.84 6.43 20.15
C ASN A 202 9.18 6.76 18.80
N GLY A 203 8.90 8.04 18.57
CA GLY A 203 8.27 8.53 17.34
C GLY A 203 9.04 8.16 16.07
N LEU A 204 10.37 8.25 16.08
CA LEU A 204 11.21 7.88 14.93
C LEU A 204 11.09 6.40 14.55
N ALA A 205 11.03 5.49 15.53
CA ALA A 205 10.82 4.08 15.25
C ALA A 205 9.44 3.86 14.60
N MET A 206 8.40 4.49 15.14
CA MET A 206 7.04 4.43 14.61
C MET A 206 6.93 5.02 13.19
N ASP A 207 7.57 6.15 12.93
CA ASP A 207 7.62 6.80 11.61
C ASP A 207 8.30 5.90 10.57
N ARG A 208 9.41 5.26 10.94
CA ARG A 208 10.12 4.33 10.04
C ARG A 208 9.35 3.04 9.79
N LEU A 209 8.71 2.45 10.79
CA LEU A 209 7.82 1.29 10.61
C LEU A 209 6.62 1.62 9.74
N SER A 210 6.08 2.83 9.88
CA SER A 210 5.00 3.33 9.04
C SER A 210 5.45 3.54 7.61
N THR A 211 6.63 4.16 7.42
CA THR A 211 7.22 4.41 6.10
C THR A 211 7.54 3.10 5.38
N ILE A 212 8.13 2.11 6.06
CA ILE A 212 8.46 0.85 5.39
C ILE A 212 7.19 0.09 4.96
N LEU A 213 6.14 0.09 5.79
CA LEU A 213 4.86 -0.53 5.42
C LEU A 213 4.17 0.24 4.28
N HIS A 214 4.29 1.57 4.25
CA HIS A 214 3.82 2.41 3.16
C HIS A 214 4.47 2.01 1.82
N GLU A 215 5.80 1.86 1.80
CA GLU A 215 6.52 1.45 0.58
C GLU A 215 6.22 0.00 0.18
N ILE A 216 5.99 -0.91 1.14
CA ILE A 216 5.57 -2.29 0.84
C ILE A 216 4.21 -2.31 0.11
N VAL A 217 3.27 -1.41 0.44
CA VAL A 217 1.99 -1.31 -0.28
C VAL A 217 2.22 -0.90 -1.74
N HIS A 218 3.10 0.07 -1.98
CA HIS A 218 3.48 0.45 -3.35
C HIS A 218 4.10 -0.71 -4.09
N ALA A 219 5.06 -1.39 -3.47
CA ALA A 219 5.72 -2.55 -4.06
C ALA A 219 4.73 -3.68 -4.40
N TYR A 220 3.75 -3.93 -3.53
CA TYR A 220 2.71 -4.93 -3.75
C TYR A 220 1.84 -4.57 -4.97
N LEU A 221 1.37 -3.33 -5.06
CA LEU A 221 0.60 -2.87 -6.21
C LEU A 221 1.42 -2.89 -7.49
N ASP A 222 2.67 -2.42 -7.46
CA ASP A 222 3.55 -2.41 -8.61
C ASP A 222 3.88 -3.81 -9.12
N ARG A 223 4.00 -4.78 -8.21
CA ARG A 223 4.35 -6.17 -8.54
C ARG A 223 3.16 -6.97 -9.07
N TYR A 224 1.99 -6.83 -8.44
CA TYR A 224 0.87 -7.74 -8.68
C TYR A 224 -0.28 -7.11 -9.47
N ALA A 225 -0.38 -5.78 -9.50
CA ALA A 225 -1.43 -5.13 -10.29
C ALA A 225 -1.07 -5.13 -11.78
N CYS A 226 -2.02 -5.58 -12.59
CA CYS A 226 -1.95 -5.45 -14.03
C CYS A 226 -1.93 -3.96 -14.40
N ARG A 227 -1.21 -3.58 -15.47
CA ARG A 227 -1.29 -2.23 -16.07
C ARG A 227 -1.93 -2.23 -17.46
N CYS A 228 -2.50 -3.37 -17.91
CA CYS A 228 -3.01 -3.51 -19.26
C CYS A 228 -4.32 -2.74 -19.46
N ILE A 229 -4.38 -1.95 -20.55
CA ILE A 229 -5.57 -1.18 -20.94
C ILE A 229 -6.82 -2.06 -21.08
N GLY A 230 -6.68 -3.32 -21.52
CA GLY A 230 -7.79 -4.27 -21.61
C GLY A 230 -8.44 -4.65 -20.27
N VAL A 231 -7.74 -4.47 -19.15
CA VAL A 231 -8.27 -4.71 -17.79
C VAL A 231 -8.99 -3.48 -17.25
N PHE A 232 -8.41 -2.29 -17.44
CA PHE A 232 -8.93 -1.04 -16.87
C PHE A 232 -9.90 -0.30 -17.79
N GLY A 233 -10.00 -0.69 -19.07
CA GLY A 233 -10.83 -0.03 -20.06
C GLY A 233 -10.21 1.23 -20.70
N SER A 234 -9.19 1.82 -20.06
CA SER A 234 -8.35 2.92 -20.56
C SER A 234 -7.04 3.04 -19.77
N PHE A 235 -6.06 3.78 -20.31
CA PHE A 235 -4.82 4.12 -19.59
C PHE A 235 -5.10 5.03 -18.39
N GLU A 236 -6.00 5.99 -18.53
CA GLU A 236 -6.41 6.90 -17.46
C GLU A 236 -7.00 6.11 -16.28
N GLU A 237 -7.96 5.22 -16.52
CA GLU A 237 -8.54 4.35 -15.49
C GLU A 237 -7.47 3.51 -14.75
N SER A 238 -6.41 3.08 -15.44
CA SER A 238 -5.26 2.39 -14.84
C SER A 238 -4.44 3.34 -13.94
N VAL A 239 -4.10 4.53 -14.44
CA VAL A 239 -3.36 5.55 -13.68
C VAL A 239 -4.10 5.96 -12.42
N ASN A 240 -5.42 6.17 -12.46
CA ASN A 240 -6.16 6.55 -11.24
C ASN A 240 -6.25 5.44 -10.22
N GLN A 241 -6.12 4.17 -10.64
CA GLN A 241 -6.16 3.07 -9.69
C GLN A 241 -4.77 2.79 -9.13
N LEU A 242 -3.71 3.00 -9.91
CA LEU A 242 -2.37 2.47 -9.62
C LEU A 242 -1.25 3.51 -9.52
N SER A 243 -1.51 4.80 -9.75
CA SER A 243 -0.46 5.82 -9.59
C SER A 243 -0.32 6.22 -8.12
N GLY A 244 0.94 6.28 -7.64
CA GLY A 244 1.28 6.77 -6.30
C GLY A 244 0.27 6.31 -5.23
N HIS A 245 -0.40 7.29 -4.62
CA HIS A 245 -1.35 7.06 -3.53
C HIS A 245 -2.83 7.06 -3.95
N ALA A 246 -3.11 6.60 -5.17
CA ALA A 246 -4.46 6.63 -5.70
C ALA A 246 -5.38 5.53 -5.11
N TRP A 247 -6.52 5.27 -5.75
CA TRP A 247 -7.64 4.53 -5.13
C TRP A 247 -7.29 3.16 -4.57
N ALA A 248 -6.47 2.37 -5.28
CA ALA A 248 -6.10 1.05 -4.80
C ALA A 248 -5.20 1.12 -3.55
N TRP A 249 -4.30 2.10 -3.53
CA TRP A 249 -3.42 2.35 -2.40
C TRP A 249 -4.24 2.74 -1.16
N GLN A 250 -5.17 3.70 -1.28
CA GLN A 250 -6.03 4.15 -0.18
C GLN A 250 -6.89 3.01 0.42
N ARG A 251 -7.41 2.11 -0.44
CA ARG A 251 -8.21 0.96 -0.01
C ARG A 251 -7.39 -0.09 0.74
N ILE A 252 -6.19 -0.40 0.23
CA ILE A 252 -5.28 -1.35 0.88
C ILE A 252 -4.82 -0.80 2.22
N THR A 253 -4.33 0.44 2.23
CA THR A 253 -3.80 1.08 3.44
C THR A 253 -4.85 1.24 4.53
N SER A 254 -6.10 1.58 4.20
CA SER A 254 -7.20 1.59 5.17
C SER A 254 -7.41 0.22 5.84
N SER A 255 -7.31 -0.87 5.06
CA SER A 255 -7.49 -2.22 5.61
C SER A 255 -6.29 -2.64 6.46
N VAL A 256 -5.07 -2.30 6.02
CA VAL A 256 -3.82 -2.58 6.72
C VAL A 256 -3.72 -1.82 8.04
N GLU A 257 -3.96 -0.50 8.05
CA GLU A 257 -3.92 0.32 9.27
C GLU A 257 -4.92 -0.17 10.33
N ARG A 258 -6.15 -0.53 9.92
CA ARG A 258 -7.16 -1.05 10.86
C ARG A 258 -6.74 -2.36 11.51
N ALA A 259 -6.08 -3.24 10.76
CA ALA A 259 -5.64 -4.53 11.27
C ALA A 259 -4.29 -4.44 12.00
N ALA A 260 -3.49 -3.40 11.79
CA ALA A 260 -2.15 -3.30 12.34
C ALA A 260 -2.08 -3.41 13.88
N PRO A 261 -2.94 -2.76 14.68
CA PRO A 261 -2.93 -2.91 16.14
C PRO A 261 -3.10 -4.37 16.58
N ASP A 262 -4.02 -5.10 15.96
CA ASP A 262 -4.29 -6.49 16.30
C ASP A 262 -3.17 -7.42 15.81
N LEU A 263 -2.71 -7.22 14.57
CA LEU A 263 -1.74 -8.12 13.93
C LEU A 263 -0.29 -7.87 14.35
N THR A 264 0.04 -6.68 14.84
CA THR A 264 1.42 -6.30 15.18
C THR A 264 1.59 -5.78 16.61
N GLY A 265 0.50 -5.49 17.31
CA GLY A 265 0.52 -4.82 18.60
C GLY A 265 0.83 -3.31 18.52
N LEU A 266 0.99 -2.75 17.32
CA LEU A 266 1.38 -1.36 17.09
C LEU A 266 0.32 -0.60 16.26
N PRO A 267 -0.01 0.66 16.61
CA PRO A 267 -0.89 1.51 15.81
C PRO A 267 -0.10 2.16 14.67
N ILE A 268 0.15 1.42 13.60
CA ILE A 268 0.86 1.94 12.43
C ILE A 268 -0.05 2.92 11.66
N SER A 269 0.45 4.15 11.41
CA SER A 269 -0.22 5.17 10.60
C SER A 269 0.46 5.27 9.25
N LEU A 270 -0.24 4.99 8.15
CA LEU A 270 0.24 5.20 6.80
C LEU A 270 -0.07 6.62 6.29
N GLU A 271 -0.51 7.52 7.17
CA GLU A 271 -0.71 8.96 6.91
C GLU A 271 -1.69 9.23 5.75
N ARG A 272 -2.70 8.38 5.58
CA ARG A 272 -3.61 8.38 4.42
C ARG A 272 -4.25 9.74 4.14
N PHE A 273 -4.77 10.41 5.17
CA PHE A 273 -5.40 11.72 4.99
C PHE A 273 -4.38 12.78 4.59
N ARG A 274 -3.22 12.85 5.26
CA ARG A 274 -2.13 13.76 4.91
C ARG A 274 -1.66 13.57 3.46
N ILE A 275 -1.66 12.34 2.98
CA ILE A 275 -1.35 12.01 1.60
C ILE A 275 -2.44 12.53 0.64
N ILE A 276 -3.73 12.41 1.00
CA ILE A 276 -4.81 13.02 0.22
C ILE A 276 -4.59 14.53 0.09
N GLN A 277 -4.20 15.20 1.17
CA GLN A 277 -3.89 16.64 1.15
C GLN A 277 -2.68 16.95 0.25
N GLY A 278 -1.58 16.21 0.42
CA GLY A 278 -0.33 16.45 -0.32
C GLY A 278 -0.39 16.07 -1.81
N CYS A 279 -1.35 15.24 -2.20
CA CYS A 279 -1.58 14.82 -3.58
C CYS A 279 -2.92 15.32 -4.14
N TRP A 280 -3.55 16.32 -3.50
CA TRP A 280 -4.89 16.79 -3.87
C TRP A 280 -5.00 17.18 -5.34
N ASP A 281 -3.98 17.88 -5.84
CA ASP A 281 -3.85 18.34 -7.22
C ASP A 281 -3.71 17.21 -8.25
N LYS A 282 -3.36 16.01 -7.79
CA LYS A 282 -3.18 14.82 -8.64
C LYS A 282 -4.44 13.97 -8.72
N PHE A 283 -5.45 14.22 -7.89
CA PHE A 283 -6.72 13.49 -7.97
C PHE A 283 -7.49 13.91 -9.21
N ARG A 284 -7.56 12.99 -10.17
CA ARG A 284 -8.34 13.19 -11.39
C ARG A 284 -9.79 12.74 -11.25
N TYR A 285 -10.16 12.06 -10.17
CA TYR A 285 -11.52 11.54 -10.00
C TYR A 285 -11.97 11.63 -8.56
N TRP A 286 -13.26 11.89 -8.36
CA TRP A 286 -13.87 11.94 -7.04
C TRP A 286 -14.23 10.54 -6.54
N PRO A 287 -13.93 10.17 -5.28
CA PRO A 287 -14.48 8.95 -4.68
C PRO A 287 -15.99 8.97 -4.64
N THR A 288 -16.60 7.80 -4.53
CA THR A 288 -17.95 7.68 -4.00
C THR A 288 -17.99 7.97 -2.49
N GLN A 289 -19.15 8.43 -2.00
CA GLN A 289 -19.36 8.62 -0.57
C GLN A 289 -19.18 7.31 0.23
N GLN A 290 -19.49 6.16 -0.36
CA GLN A 290 -19.29 4.87 0.30
C GLN A 290 -17.80 4.53 0.44
N GLU A 291 -16.98 4.82 -0.57
CA GLU A 291 -15.53 4.58 -0.47
C GLU A 291 -14.88 5.40 0.62
N VAL A 292 -15.19 6.70 0.72
CA VAL A 292 -14.63 7.53 1.79
C VAL A 292 -15.07 7.06 3.18
N LYS A 293 -16.32 6.59 3.31
CA LYS A 293 -16.78 5.95 4.55
C LYS A 293 -16.00 4.68 4.87
N ASP A 294 -15.78 3.83 3.86
CA ASP A 294 -15.05 2.57 4.01
C ASP A 294 -13.57 2.81 4.37
N TRP A 295 -13.03 3.95 3.95
CA TRP A 295 -11.67 4.37 4.26
C TRP A 295 -11.47 4.72 5.73
N GLN A 296 -12.47 5.29 6.42
CA GLN A 296 -12.32 5.71 7.82
C GLN A 296 -11.06 6.57 7.99
N LEU A 297 -11.03 7.70 7.28
CA LEU A 297 -9.92 8.67 7.33
C LEU A 297 -9.82 9.36 8.69
#